data_AF-A0A6C0JE11-F1
#
_entry.id   AF-A0A6C0JE11-F1
#
_cell.length_a   1.000
_cell.length_b   1.000
_cell.length_c   1.000
_cell.angle_alpha   90.00
_cell.angle_beta   90.00
_cell.angle_gamma   90.00
#
_symmetry.space_group_name_H-M   'P 1'
#
loop_
_entity.id
_entity.type
_entity.pdbx_description
1 polymer ?
#
loop_
_entity_poly.entity_id
_entity_poly.type
_entity_poly.pdbx_seq_one_letter_code
_entity_poly.pdbx_strand_id
1 'polypeptide(L)'
;MDYFYVIVSSIALTLLILLLVLLGLSLKKHSKGGDGTAWPPIVSTCPDYWKIDPSDPNYCLVPPRDPNNPDPTAAPRNTGSIFDRRGISVQFKNATKGYDDNAQRINFNDAYYTACNKQAWSKKNGIYWDGYSNYNGKC
;
A
#
# COMPACT_ATOMS: atom_id res chain seq x y z
N MET A 1 -29.89 53.88 8.29
CA MET A 1 -30.21 52.45 8.41
C MET A 1 -29.18 51.57 7.72
N ASP A 2 -28.62 51.99 6.57
CA ASP A 2 -27.67 51.17 5.81
C ASP A 2 -26.33 50.92 6.51
N TYR A 3 -25.81 51.91 7.25
CA TYR A 3 -24.52 51.75 7.95
C TYR A 3 -24.54 50.64 9.00
N PHE A 4 -25.65 50.45 9.72
CA PHE A 4 -25.76 49.39 10.72
C PHE A 4 -25.70 48.00 10.07
N TYR A 5 -26.46 47.79 8.98
CA TYR A 5 -26.46 46.52 8.26
C TYR A 5 -25.11 46.22 7.61
N VAL A 6 -24.45 47.22 7.03
CA VAL A 6 -23.12 47.06 6.41
C VAL A 6 -22.07 46.70 7.47
N ILE A 7 -22.08 47.36 8.63
CA ILE A 7 -21.14 47.06 9.73
C ILE A 7 -21.36 45.64 10.24
N VAL A 8 -22.61 45.25 10.55
CA VAL A 8 -22.91 43.90 11.06
C VAL A 8 -22.57 42.81 10.03
N SER A 9 -22.91 43.03 8.75
CA SER A 9 -22.64 42.08 7.68
C SER A 9 -21.13 41.92 7.40
N SER A 10 -20.37 43.03 7.43
CA SER A 10 -18.91 42.98 7.26
C SER A 10 -18.20 42.25 8.41
N ILE A 11 -18.65 42.43 9.65
CA ILE A 11 -18.12 41.70 10.82
C ILE A 11 -18.46 40.21 10.71
N ALA A 12 -19.70 39.86 10.34
CA ALA A 12 -20.10 38.47 10.15
C ALA A 12 -19.27 37.76 9.06
N LEU A 13 -19.01 38.44 7.93
CA LEU A 13 -18.22 37.90 6.84
C LEU A 13 -16.75 37.69 7.24
N THR A 14 -16.14 38.64 7.96
CA THR A 14 -14.75 38.52 8.42
C THR A 14 -14.58 37.38 9.43
N LEU A 15 -15.52 37.21 10.36
CA LEU A 15 -15.52 36.08 11.30
C LEU A 15 -15.71 34.74 10.58
N LEU A 16 -16.58 34.68 9.58
CA LEU A 16 -16.80 33.47 8.78
C LEU A 16 -15.52 33.05 8.05
N ILE A 17 -14.82 34.00 7.41
CA ILE A 17 -13.57 33.72 6.70
C ILE A 17 -12.50 33.23 7.68
N LEU A 18 -12.37 33.85 8.86
CA LEU A 18 -11.43 33.41 9.90
C LEU A 18 -11.70 31.97 10.36
N LEU A 19 -12.97 31.61 10.59
CA LEU A 19 -13.35 30.24 10.95
C LEU A 19 -12.97 29.23 9.87
N LEU A 20 -13.25 29.54 8.59
CA LEU A 20 -12.91 28.65 7.49
C LEU A 20 -11.40 28.45 7.32
N VAL A 21 -10.59 29.50 7.56
CA VAL A 21 -9.12 29.38 7.56
C VAL A 21 -8.64 28.46 8.69
N LEU A 22 -9.16 28.62 9.90
CA LEU A 22 -8.79 27.76 11.04
C LEU A 22 -9.16 26.29 10.81
N LEU A 23 -10.33 26.03 10.23
CA LEU A 23 -10.76 24.70 9.84
C LEU A 23 -9.85 24.11 8.75
N GLY A 24 -9.52 24.90 7.72
CA GLY A 24 -8.60 24.48 6.66
C GLY A 24 -7.20 24.12 7.17
N LEU A 25 -6.65 24.89 8.11
CA LEU A 25 -5.38 24.58 8.76
C LEU A 25 -5.45 23.31 9.61
N SER A 26 -6.54 23.12 10.34
CA SER A 26 -6.76 21.94 11.20
C SER A 26 -6.87 20.64 10.38
N LEU A 27 -7.54 20.70 9.23
CA LEU A 27 -7.65 19.58 8.28
C LEU A 27 -6.31 19.26 7.62
N LYS A 28 -5.54 20.28 7.21
CA LYS A 28 -4.21 20.09 6.61
C LYS A 28 -3.26 19.33 7.53
N LYS A 29 -3.36 19.53 8.85
CA LYS A 29 -2.53 18.83 9.84
C LYS A 29 -2.82 17.32 9.89
N HIS A 30 -4.06 16.90 9.62
CA HIS A 30 -4.49 15.49 9.70
C HIS A 30 -4.51 14.78 8.34
N SER A 31 -4.39 15.51 7.23
CA SER A 31 -4.44 14.97 5.85
C SER A 31 -3.25 14.08 5.45
N LYS A 32 -2.19 13.98 6.26
CA LYS A 32 -0.97 13.19 5.95
C LYS A 32 -0.74 11.96 6.82
N GLY A 33 -1.82 11.38 7.37
CA GLY A 33 -1.71 10.26 8.32
C GLY A 33 -1.51 10.81 9.72
N GLY A 34 -2.48 10.55 10.58
CA GLY A 34 -2.50 11.00 11.97
C GLY A 34 -1.21 10.65 12.71
N ASP A 35 -0.78 11.58 13.54
CA ASP A 35 0.23 11.42 14.61
C ASP A 35 1.66 11.09 14.19
N GLY A 36 1.98 11.10 12.89
CA GLY A 36 3.32 10.74 12.41
C GLY A 36 3.66 9.26 12.59
N THR A 37 2.70 8.46 13.09
CA THR A 37 2.77 7.00 13.14
C THR A 37 2.22 6.44 11.84
N ALA A 38 3.01 5.62 11.16
CA ALA A 38 2.58 5.02 9.92
C ALA A 38 1.39 4.06 10.14
N TRP A 39 0.39 4.13 9.27
CA TRP A 39 -0.77 3.24 9.29
C TRP A 39 -0.70 2.23 8.12
N PRO A 40 -1.19 0.98 8.32
CA PRO A 40 -1.75 0.41 9.56
C PRO A 40 -0.68 0.00 10.60
N PRO A 41 -1.05 -0.08 11.90
CA PRO A 41 -0.13 -0.44 12.98
C PRO A 41 0.23 -1.94 13.00
N ILE A 42 -0.58 -2.77 12.34
CA ILE A 42 -0.35 -4.19 12.15
C ILE A 42 -0.14 -4.39 10.66
N VAL A 43 0.96 -5.03 10.30
CA VAL A 43 1.32 -5.33 8.92
C VAL A 43 1.49 -6.83 8.78
N SER A 44 1.03 -7.40 7.67
CA SER A 44 1.21 -8.83 7.42
C SER A 44 2.64 -9.14 6.95
N THR A 45 3.17 -10.30 7.35
CA THR A 45 4.53 -10.72 6.97
C THR A 45 4.66 -10.99 5.47
N CYS A 46 3.61 -11.52 4.86
CA CYS A 46 3.53 -11.85 3.44
C CYS A 46 2.38 -11.09 2.76
N PRO A 47 2.42 -10.91 1.43
CA PRO A 47 1.30 -10.35 0.68
C PRO A 47 0.00 -11.13 0.91
N ASP A 48 -1.13 -10.47 0.69
CA ASP A 48 -2.44 -11.07 0.98
C ASP A 48 -2.65 -12.32 0.11
N TYR A 49 -3.24 -13.38 0.66
CA TYR A 49 -3.39 -14.70 0.02
C TYR A 49 -2.09 -15.49 -0.21
N TRP A 50 -0.92 -14.95 0.15
CA TRP A 50 0.33 -15.70 0.11
C TRP A 50 0.52 -16.46 1.42
N LYS A 51 1.19 -17.60 1.34
CA LYS A 51 1.48 -18.42 2.51
C LYS A 51 2.91 -18.20 2.96
N ILE A 52 3.11 -18.20 4.28
CA ILE A 52 4.44 -18.30 4.88
C ILE A 52 4.95 -19.72 4.58
N ASP A 53 6.22 -19.85 4.22
CA ASP A 53 6.87 -21.15 4.00
C ASP A 53 6.90 -21.93 5.32
N PRO A 54 6.38 -23.18 5.36
CA PRO A 54 6.37 -23.99 6.58
C PRO A 54 7.78 -24.38 7.04
N SER A 55 8.78 -24.33 6.16
CA SER A 55 10.17 -24.68 6.45
C SER A 55 10.95 -23.49 7.04
N ASP A 56 10.59 -22.27 6.66
CA ASP A 56 11.24 -21.04 7.14
C ASP A 56 10.25 -19.87 7.15
N PRO A 57 9.89 -19.33 8.34
CA PRO A 57 8.89 -18.28 8.46
C PRO A 57 9.30 -16.93 7.85
N ASN A 58 10.55 -16.77 7.42
CA ASN A 58 11.03 -15.56 6.75
C ASN A 58 10.66 -15.51 5.26
N TYR A 59 10.24 -16.64 4.70
CA TYR A 59 9.93 -16.76 3.29
C TYR A 59 8.43 -16.78 3.05
N CYS A 60 8.02 -16.10 1.98
CA CYS A 60 6.67 -16.11 1.48
C CYS A 60 6.62 -16.90 0.17
N LEU A 61 5.75 -17.91 0.11
CA LEU A 61 5.54 -18.74 -1.07
C LEU A 61 4.75 -17.95 -2.11
N VAL A 62 5.25 -17.92 -3.35
CA VAL A 62 4.50 -17.41 -4.49
C VAL A 62 3.35 -18.38 -4.76
N PRO A 63 2.08 -17.92 -4.77
CA PRO A 63 0.96 -18.80 -5.04
C PRO A 63 1.14 -19.52 -6.38
N PRO A 64 1.03 -20.86 -6.42
CA PRO A 64 1.12 -21.60 -7.67
C PRO A 64 -0.11 -21.32 -8.54
N ARG A 65 0.02 -21.48 -9.85
CA ARG A 65 -1.15 -21.54 -10.75
C ARG A 65 -2.08 -22.65 -10.28
N ASP A 66 -3.36 -22.32 -10.12
CA ASP A 66 -4.38 -23.30 -9.78
C ASP A 66 -4.55 -24.26 -10.96
N PRO A 67 -4.16 -25.54 -10.82
CA PRO A 67 -4.25 -26.51 -11.90
C PRO A 67 -5.71 -26.88 -12.25
N ASN A 68 -6.67 -26.54 -11.39
CA ASN A 68 -8.10 -26.79 -11.61
C ASN A 68 -8.86 -25.55 -12.13
N ASN A 69 -8.15 -24.45 -12.37
CA ASN A 69 -8.77 -23.28 -12.96
C ASN A 69 -9.16 -23.58 -14.42
N PRO A 70 -10.44 -23.38 -14.83
CA PRO A 70 -10.86 -23.57 -16.22
C PRO A 70 -10.08 -22.72 -17.21
N ASP A 71 -9.42 -21.65 -16.75
CA ASP A 71 -8.39 -20.95 -17.49
C ASP A 71 -6.99 -21.27 -16.91
N PRO A 72 -6.20 -22.18 -17.52
CA PRO A 72 -4.84 -22.52 -17.08
C PRO A 72 -3.83 -21.37 -17.28
N THR A 73 -4.25 -20.28 -17.96
CA THR A 73 -3.47 -19.06 -18.11
C THR A 73 -3.80 -17.99 -17.08
N ALA A 74 -4.92 -18.14 -16.36
CA ALA A 74 -5.31 -17.20 -15.32
C ALA A 74 -4.29 -17.22 -14.16
N ALA A 75 -3.86 -16.03 -13.79
CA ALA A 75 -2.95 -15.85 -12.67
C ALA A 75 -3.68 -16.16 -11.35
N PRO A 76 -2.98 -16.70 -10.34
CA PRO A 76 -3.55 -16.91 -9.01
C PRO A 76 -4.03 -15.60 -8.38
N ARG A 77 -4.80 -15.72 -7.28
CA ARG A 77 -5.25 -14.54 -6.55
C ARG A 77 -4.06 -13.72 -6.05
N ASN A 78 -4.15 -12.41 -6.26
CA ASN A 78 -3.19 -11.44 -5.76
C ASN A 78 -1.73 -11.67 -6.20
N THR A 79 -1.55 -12.05 -7.47
CA THR A 79 -0.21 -12.20 -8.07
C THR A 79 0.11 -11.14 -9.11
N GLY A 80 -0.79 -10.19 -9.35
CA GLY A 80 -0.60 -9.05 -10.26
C GLY A 80 0.13 -9.41 -11.56
N SER A 81 1.24 -8.73 -11.85
CA SER A 81 2.05 -8.93 -13.05
C SER A 81 3.17 -9.97 -12.92
N ILE A 82 3.15 -10.83 -11.89
CA ILE A 82 4.17 -11.86 -11.68
C ILE A 82 4.18 -12.88 -12.83
N PHE A 83 3.00 -13.24 -13.34
CA PHE A 83 2.84 -14.35 -14.29
C PHE A 83 2.78 -13.87 -15.75
N ASP A 84 3.41 -14.64 -16.64
CA ASP A 84 3.26 -14.56 -18.10
C ASP A 84 2.61 -15.84 -18.65
N ARG A 85 2.53 -16.02 -19.97
CA ARG A 85 1.91 -17.23 -20.57
C ARG A 85 2.61 -18.55 -20.19
N ARG A 86 3.86 -18.51 -19.74
CA ARG A 86 4.73 -19.67 -19.43
C ARG A 86 4.90 -19.93 -17.93
N GLY A 87 4.45 -19.04 -17.05
CA GLY A 87 4.56 -19.20 -15.60
C GLY A 87 4.97 -17.91 -14.92
N ILE A 88 5.81 -18.00 -13.89
CA ILE A 88 6.43 -16.81 -13.26
C ILE A 88 7.37 -16.16 -14.29
N SER A 89 7.13 -14.89 -14.60
CA SER A 89 7.84 -14.15 -15.64
C SER A 89 9.33 -14.00 -15.32
N VAL A 90 10.18 -14.14 -16.33
CA VAL A 90 11.65 -13.99 -16.17
C VAL A 90 12.00 -12.58 -15.68
N GLN A 91 11.27 -11.56 -16.14
CA GLN A 91 11.43 -10.19 -15.69
C GLN A 91 11.19 -10.06 -14.18
N PHE A 92 10.15 -10.71 -13.66
CA PHE A 92 9.87 -10.73 -12.23
C PHE A 92 10.99 -11.41 -11.44
N LYS A 93 11.44 -12.59 -11.89
CA LYS A 93 12.52 -13.35 -11.23
C LYS A 93 13.79 -12.51 -11.09
N ASN A 94 14.16 -11.80 -12.15
CA ASN A 94 15.38 -10.99 -12.18
C ASN A 94 15.22 -9.66 -11.43
N ALA A 95 14.01 -9.09 -11.37
CA ALA A 95 13.76 -7.80 -10.73
C ALA A 95 13.47 -7.91 -9.23
N THR A 96 13.11 -9.10 -8.73
CA THR A 96 12.74 -9.31 -7.33
C THR A 96 13.93 -9.83 -6.54
N LYS A 97 14.45 -8.99 -5.64
CA LYS A 97 15.56 -9.35 -4.77
C LYS A 97 15.16 -10.49 -3.82
N GLY A 98 16.01 -11.50 -3.69
CA GLY A 98 15.77 -12.61 -2.76
C GLY A 98 14.66 -13.57 -3.19
N TYR A 99 14.27 -13.56 -4.47
CA TYR A 99 13.45 -14.61 -5.07
C TYR A 99 14.29 -15.88 -5.28
N ASP A 100 13.79 -17.00 -4.76
CA ASP A 100 14.34 -18.35 -4.89
C ASP A 100 13.49 -19.13 -5.90
N ASP A 101 14.06 -19.42 -7.08
CA ASP A 101 13.32 -20.09 -8.16
C ASP A 101 13.08 -21.58 -7.88
N ASN A 102 13.95 -22.23 -7.10
CA ASN A 102 13.82 -23.66 -6.80
C ASN A 102 12.64 -23.92 -5.89
N ALA A 103 12.44 -23.05 -4.89
CA ALA A 103 11.36 -23.17 -3.92
C ALA A 103 10.19 -22.19 -4.15
N GLN A 104 10.24 -21.39 -5.23
CA GLN A 104 9.24 -20.39 -5.61
C GLN A 104 8.81 -19.49 -4.45
N ARG A 105 9.80 -18.89 -3.77
CA ARG A 105 9.59 -18.13 -2.54
C ARG A 105 10.44 -16.87 -2.49
N ILE A 106 10.03 -15.90 -1.67
CA ILE A 106 10.72 -14.61 -1.54
C ILE A 106 10.98 -14.32 -0.07
N ASN A 107 12.19 -13.89 0.26
CA ASN A 107 12.53 -13.40 1.60
C ASN A 107 12.22 -11.90 1.73
N PHE A 108 11.06 -11.59 2.29
CA PHE A 108 10.66 -10.20 2.58
C PHE A 108 11.16 -9.68 3.93
N ASN A 109 11.90 -10.49 4.70
CA ASN A 109 12.57 -10.09 5.93
C ASN A 109 14.02 -9.62 5.71
N ASP A 110 14.53 -9.68 4.47
CA ASP A 110 15.83 -9.09 4.11
C ASP A 110 15.86 -7.59 4.43
N ALA A 111 17.01 -7.07 4.87
CA ALA A 111 17.20 -5.68 5.25
C ALA A 111 16.86 -4.67 4.13
N TYR A 112 16.88 -5.11 2.86
CA TYR A 112 16.41 -4.31 1.73
C TYR A 112 14.92 -4.00 1.80
N TYR A 113 14.09 -4.90 2.31
CA TYR A 113 12.64 -4.77 2.34
C TYR A 113 12.16 -3.91 3.52
N THR A 114 12.56 -2.64 3.51
CA THR A 114 11.94 -1.61 4.34
C THR A 114 10.46 -1.45 3.97
N ALA A 115 9.66 -0.80 4.83
CA ALA A 115 8.24 -0.57 4.55
C ALA A 115 8.00 0.12 3.20
N CYS A 116 8.88 1.05 2.84
CA CYS A 116 8.83 1.78 1.58
C CYS A 116 9.17 0.91 0.38
N ASN A 117 10.18 0.05 0.51
CA ASN A 117 10.55 -0.86 -0.57
C ASN A 117 9.50 -1.95 -0.76
N LYS A 118 8.87 -2.44 0.32
CA LYS A 118 7.72 -3.36 0.25
C LYS A 118 6.53 -2.69 -0.44
N GLN A 119 6.22 -1.45 -0.09
CA GLN A 119 5.17 -0.68 -0.76
C GLN A 119 5.46 -0.45 -2.25
N ALA A 120 6.66 0.01 -2.59
CA ALA A 120 7.04 0.28 -3.97
C ALA A 120 7.01 -1.02 -4.80
N TRP A 121 7.52 -2.12 -4.23
CA TRP A 121 7.49 -3.43 -4.86
C TRP A 121 6.05 -3.93 -5.05
N SER A 122 5.18 -3.81 -4.05
CA SER A 122 3.80 -4.28 -4.15
C SER A 122 3.01 -3.48 -5.19
N LYS A 123 3.14 -2.14 -5.21
CA LYS A 123 2.54 -1.26 -6.21
C LYS A 123 3.04 -1.55 -7.62
N LYS A 124 4.35 -1.73 -7.79
CA LYS A 124 4.97 -2.03 -9.09
C LYS A 124 4.46 -3.35 -9.68
N ASN A 125 4.27 -4.36 -8.84
CA ASN A 125 3.80 -5.68 -9.29
C ASN A 125 2.27 -5.82 -9.26
N GLY A 126 1.51 -4.80 -8.82
CA GLY A 126 0.05 -4.86 -8.73
C GLY A 126 -0.44 -5.87 -7.68
N ILE A 127 0.25 -5.96 -6.55
CA ILE A 127 -0.01 -6.90 -5.45
C ILE A 127 -0.53 -6.13 -4.24
N TYR A 128 -1.65 -6.60 -3.70
CA TYR A 128 -2.19 -6.17 -2.42
C TYR A 128 -1.38 -6.77 -1.27
N TRP A 129 -1.03 -5.93 -0.32
CA TRP A 129 -0.29 -6.35 0.86
C TRP A 129 -0.75 -5.48 2.01
N ASP A 130 -1.57 -6.05 2.88
CA ASP A 130 -2.09 -5.31 4.02
C ASP A 130 -0.95 -4.84 4.92
N GLY A 131 -0.85 -3.52 5.10
CA GLY A 131 0.29 -2.90 5.78
C GLY A 131 1.28 -2.19 4.89
N TYR A 132 1.36 -2.54 3.60
CA TYR A 132 2.38 -2.00 2.69
C TYR A 132 1.79 -1.40 1.42
N SER A 133 0.85 -2.07 0.73
CA SER A 133 0.23 -1.50 -0.48
C SER A 133 -0.55 -0.23 -0.17
N ASN A 134 -1.19 -0.18 1.00
CA ASN A 134 -1.96 0.93 1.56
C ASN A 134 -1.14 1.81 2.55
N TYR A 135 0.16 1.55 2.70
CA TYR A 135 1.02 2.28 3.64
C TYR A 135 1.00 3.78 3.37
N ASN A 136 0.69 4.57 4.39
CA ASN A 136 0.67 6.03 4.30
C ASN A 136 1.83 6.70 5.06
N GLY A 137 2.72 5.90 5.64
CA GLY A 137 3.90 6.41 6.32
C GLY A 137 4.86 7.07 5.34
N LYS A 138 5.77 7.88 5.87
CA LYS A 138 6.76 8.58 5.03
C LYS A 138 7.74 7.57 4.43
N CYS A 139 7.79 7.63 3.12
CA CYS A 139 8.82 7.18 2.21
C CYS A 139 9.29 8.43 1.46
#